data_AF-A0A1V6EYT1-F1
#
_entry.id   AF-A0A1V6EYT1-F1
#
_cell.length_a   1.000
_cell.length_b   1.000
_cell.length_c   1.000
_cell.angle_alpha   90.00
_cell.angle_beta   90.00
_cell.angle_gamma   90.00
#
_symmetry.space_group_name_H-M   'P 1'
#
loop_
_entity.id
_entity.type
_entity.pdbx_description
1 polymer ?
#
loop_
_entity_poly.entity_id
_entity_poly.type
_entity_poly.pdbx_seq_one_letter_code
_entity_poly.pdbx_strand_id
1 'polypeptide(L)'
;MIDDRIGPNWRRHLDELVGLRELANEPAFNNAVRLAKQQNKRRLADYILRELAIRVDPDSLFDVQVKRMHEYKRQLLNVLHVVTRYHQILANPQANWVPRTVIFAGKAASAYRMAKQVIRLINDVAGVVNTDPVVGNRLKVVFLPNYRVTLAELIIPAADLSEQISTAGTEASGTGNMKFALNGALTIGTWDGANIEIAEHVGLDNIFIFGNRTDQVAELRAHGYQPRRYYDNNYELKTAIDRIADGAFSPEEPQRYQDVTAALLESDYYQLLADYDDYIRTQRRVDDLYRRPSEWARQTILNIAAMGSFSSDRTIREYADEIWGVQPLFGNQPAT
;
A
#
# COMPACT_ATOMS: atom_id res chain seq x y z
N MET A 1 -4.43 12.91 22.18
CA MET A 1 -5.24 11.70 21.95
C MET A 1 -4.62 10.47 22.60
N ILE A 2 -3.48 9.93 22.12
CA ILE A 2 -2.87 8.73 22.76
C ILE A 2 -2.38 9.04 24.18
N ASP A 3 -1.67 10.15 24.35
CA ASP A 3 -1.20 10.62 25.67
C ASP A 3 -2.32 10.74 26.71
N ASP A 4 -3.49 11.20 26.30
CA ASP A 4 -4.65 11.40 27.19
C ASP A 4 -5.22 10.07 27.70
N ARG A 5 -4.78 8.93 27.14
CA ARG A 5 -5.35 7.59 27.40
C ARG A 5 -4.35 6.66 28.06
N ILE A 6 -3.09 6.69 27.64
CA ILE A 6 -2.04 5.80 28.16
C ILE A 6 -0.83 6.56 28.73
N GLY A 7 -0.91 7.89 28.84
CA GLY A 7 0.21 8.73 29.27
C GLY A 7 1.23 8.97 28.14
N PRO A 8 2.28 9.78 28.35
CA PRO A 8 3.23 10.14 27.29
C PRO A 8 4.39 9.15 27.09
N ASN A 9 4.52 8.15 27.97
CA ASN A 9 5.69 7.26 28.06
C ASN A 9 5.84 6.32 26.86
N TRP A 10 4.74 5.98 26.18
CA TRP A 10 4.73 5.14 24.96
C TRP A 10 5.71 5.61 23.87
N ARG A 11 6.08 6.90 23.85
CA ARG A 11 7.07 7.44 22.90
C ARG A 11 8.47 6.87 23.08
N ARG A 12 8.81 6.41 24.30
CA ARG A 12 10.08 5.73 24.63
C ARG A 12 9.88 4.23 24.89
N HIS A 13 8.63 3.82 25.11
CA HIS A 13 8.22 2.45 25.43
C HIS A 13 7.05 2.05 24.52
N LEU A 14 7.33 1.81 23.24
CA LEU A 14 6.29 1.60 22.22
C LEU A 14 5.40 0.39 22.52
N ASP A 15 5.86 -0.54 23.35
CA ASP A 15 5.09 -1.67 23.88
C ASP A 15 3.86 -1.25 24.70
N GLU A 16 3.86 -0.05 25.31
CA GLU A 16 2.70 0.50 26.01
C GLU A 16 1.49 0.75 25.09
N LEU A 17 1.70 0.81 23.77
CA LEU A 17 0.59 0.91 22.80
C LEU A 17 -0.39 -0.25 22.90
N VAL A 18 0.00 -1.40 23.46
CA VAL A 18 -0.91 -2.54 23.70
C VAL A 18 -2.13 -2.13 24.52
N GLY A 19 -2.01 -1.12 25.39
CA GLY A 19 -3.12 -0.59 26.17
C GLY A 19 -4.26 0.00 25.33
N LEU A 20 -4.01 0.36 24.07
CA LEU A 20 -5.05 0.85 23.15
C LEU A 20 -6.01 -0.26 22.68
N ARG A 21 -5.68 -1.55 22.86
CA ARG A 21 -6.55 -2.68 22.45
C ARG A 21 -7.92 -2.61 23.13
N GLU A 22 -7.95 -2.28 24.42
CA GLU A 22 -9.18 -2.15 25.20
C GLU A 22 -10.07 -0.98 24.73
N LEU A 23 -9.48 -0.01 24.03
CA LEU A 23 -10.18 1.17 23.52
C LEU A 23 -10.71 0.99 22.10
N ALA A 24 -10.40 -0.13 21.43
CA ALA A 24 -10.73 -0.37 20.03
C ALA A 24 -12.25 -0.34 19.77
N ASN A 25 -13.07 -0.68 20.76
CA ASN A 25 -14.53 -0.66 20.67
C ASN A 25 -15.16 0.62 21.26
N GLU A 26 -14.37 1.52 21.84
CA GLU A 26 -14.92 2.73 22.46
C GLU A 26 -15.31 3.75 21.38
N PRO A 27 -16.57 4.22 21.33
CA PRO A 27 -17.01 5.16 20.31
C PRO A 27 -16.23 6.48 20.28
N ALA A 28 -15.88 7.01 21.46
CA ALA A 28 -15.16 8.28 21.56
C ALA A 28 -13.73 8.17 21.01
N PHE A 29 -13.01 7.09 21.35
CA PHE A 29 -11.66 6.87 20.85
C PHE A 29 -11.64 6.55 19.34
N ASN A 30 -12.59 5.73 18.87
CA ASN A 30 -12.79 5.50 17.43
C ASN A 30 -12.98 6.80 16.65
N ASN A 31 -13.85 7.68 17.13
CA ASN A 31 -14.10 8.97 16.48
C ASN A 31 -12.85 9.87 16.49
N ALA A 32 -12.09 9.87 17.58
CA ALA A 32 -10.85 10.63 17.67
C ALA A 32 -9.79 10.14 16.66
N VAL A 33 -9.62 8.83 16.51
CA VAL A 33 -8.69 8.22 15.53
C VAL A 33 -9.12 8.55 14.10
N ARG A 34 -10.40 8.43 13.79
CA ARG A 34 -10.96 8.79 12.47
C ARG A 34 -10.76 10.28 12.16
N LEU A 35 -10.99 11.17 13.13
CA LEU A 35 -10.79 12.60 12.95
C LEU A 35 -9.31 12.93 12.69
N ALA A 36 -8.39 12.31 13.43
CA ALA A 36 -6.95 12.46 13.22
C ALA A 36 -6.54 11.99 11.81
N LYS A 37 -7.02 10.83 11.36
CA LYS A 37 -6.81 10.34 9.99
C LYS A 37 -7.34 11.33 8.95
N GLN A 38 -8.56 11.86 9.16
CA GLN A 38 -9.17 12.81 8.22
C GLN A 38 -8.38 14.12 8.12
N GLN A 39 -7.86 14.64 9.23
CA GLN A 39 -6.98 15.81 9.23
C GLN A 39 -5.68 15.54 8.48
N ASN A 40 -5.09 14.35 8.64
CA ASN A 40 -3.89 13.95 7.89
C ASN A 40 -4.17 13.89 6.39
N LYS A 41 -5.30 13.29 5.99
CA LYS A 41 -5.73 13.20 4.59
C LYS A 41 -5.93 14.57 3.96
N ARG A 42 -6.54 15.52 4.68
CA ARG A 42 -6.67 16.92 4.23
C ARG A 42 -5.32 17.58 4.00
N ARG A 43 -4.37 17.43 4.94
CA ARG A 43 -3.00 17.97 4.77
C ARG A 43 -2.30 17.41 3.54
N LEU A 44 -2.45 16.11 3.27
CA LEU A 44 -1.90 15.50 2.06
C LEU A 44 -2.64 15.96 0.80
N ALA A 45 -3.97 16.08 0.83
CA ALA A 45 -4.76 16.58 -0.29
C ALA A 45 -4.37 18.02 -0.68
N ASP A 46 -4.16 18.90 0.31
CA ASP A 46 -3.68 20.26 0.09
C ASP A 46 -2.26 20.28 -0.50
N TYR A 47 -1.39 19.34 -0.09
CA TYR A 47 -0.08 19.17 -0.70
C TYR A 47 -0.19 18.70 -2.15
N ILE A 48 -1.01 17.69 -2.44
CA ILE A 48 -1.25 17.18 -3.81
C ILE A 48 -1.77 18.30 -4.72
N LEU A 49 -2.73 19.09 -4.24
CA LEU A 49 -3.29 20.21 -5.01
C LEU A 49 -2.22 21.25 -5.34
N ARG A 50 -1.38 21.63 -4.37
CA ARG A 50 -0.32 22.63 -4.58
C ARG A 50 0.77 22.16 -5.54
N GLU A 51 1.20 20.90 -5.41
CA GLU A 51 2.33 20.38 -6.18
C GLU A 51 1.94 19.91 -7.58
N LEU A 52 0.72 19.39 -7.75
CA LEU A 52 0.31 18.72 -9.00
C LEU A 52 -0.90 19.37 -9.67
N ALA A 53 -1.53 20.37 -9.05
CA ALA A 53 -2.81 20.93 -9.49
C ALA A 53 -3.93 19.88 -9.61
N ILE A 54 -3.80 18.73 -8.94
CA ILE A 54 -4.80 17.67 -8.90
C ILE A 54 -5.60 17.81 -7.62
N ARG A 55 -6.93 17.94 -7.74
CA ARG A 55 -7.84 17.89 -6.59
C ARG A 55 -8.20 16.43 -6.28
N VAL A 56 -7.92 16.00 -5.05
CA VAL A 56 -8.34 14.70 -4.53
C VAL A 56 -9.32 14.90 -3.38
N ASP A 57 -10.21 13.93 -3.19
CA ASP A 57 -11.23 13.95 -2.14
C ASP A 57 -10.67 13.33 -0.84
N PRO A 58 -10.51 14.08 0.26
CA PRO A 58 -10.05 13.53 1.53
C PRO A 58 -11.00 12.51 2.16
N ASP A 59 -12.25 12.38 1.71
CA ASP A 59 -13.18 11.35 2.18
C ASP A 59 -13.02 10.01 1.41
N SER A 60 -12.28 10.01 0.29
CA SER A 60 -11.95 8.79 -0.45
C SER A 60 -10.93 7.93 0.28
N LEU A 61 -10.93 6.62 0.04
CA LEU A 61 -9.89 5.71 0.54
C LEU A 61 -8.54 6.10 -0.04
N PHE A 62 -7.59 6.51 0.82
CA PHE A 62 -6.21 6.79 0.41
C PHE A 62 -5.40 5.49 0.35
N ASP A 63 -5.22 5.00 -0.86
CA ASP A 63 -4.55 3.74 -1.19
C ASP A 63 -3.11 4.02 -1.61
N VAL A 64 -2.14 3.60 -0.79
CA VAL A 64 -0.79 4.16 -0.84
C VAL A 64 0.27 3.11 -1.09
N GLN A 65 1.01 3.29 -2.19
CA GLN A 65 2.22 2.52 -2.51
C GLN A 65 3.42 3.45 -2.69
N VAL A 66 4.18 3.65 -1.59
CA VAL A 66 5.39 4.48 -1.60
C VAL A 66 6.65 3.69 -1.24
N LYS A 67 7.49 3.47 -2.24
CA LYS A 67 8.74 2.72 -2.14
C LYS A 67 9.58 2.92 -3.39
N ARG A 68 10.81 2.39 -3.41
CA ARG A 68 11.64 2.38 -4.62
C ARG A 68 10.88 1.73 -5.78
N MET A 69 11.04 2.26 -6.98
CA MET A 69 10.44 1.69 -8.19
C MET A 69 11.29 0.51 -8.63
N HIS A 70 10.73 -0.69 -8.56
CA HIS A 70 11.39 -1.93 -8.89
C HIS A 70 10.34 -2.97 -9.27
N GLU A 71 10.62 -3.82 -10.27
CA GLU A 71 9.68 -4.85 -10.73
C GLU A 71 9.19 -5.79 -9.62
N TYR A 72 10.05 -6.27 -8.71
CA TYR A 72 9.63 -7.12 -7.58
C TYR A 72 8.72 -6.42 -6.57
N LYS A 73 8.72 -5.08 -6.51
CA LYS A 73 7.83 -4.29 -5.63
C LYS A 73 6.44 -4.10 -6.24
N ARG A 74 6.27 -4.55 -7.49
CA ARG A 74 5.01 -4.73 -8.21
C ARG A 74 4.09 -3.50 -8.23
N GLN A 75 4.65 -2.30 -8.38
CA GLN A 75 3.82 -1.13 -8.75
C GLN A 75 3.05 -1.36 -10.06
N LEU A 76 3.57 -2.21 -10.94
CA LEU A 76 2.87 -2.65 -12.14
C LEU A 76 1.61 -3.49 -11.83
N LEU A 77 1.61 -4.31 -10.77
CA LEU A 77 0.39 -5.02 -10.34
C LEU A 77 -0.68 -4.05 -9.82
N ASN A 78 -0.26 -3.03 -9.05
CA ASN A 78 -1.18 -2.01 -8.57
C ASN A 78 -1.78 -1.18 -9.72
N VAL A 79 -0.97 -0.75 -10.70
CA VAL A 79 -1.53 -0.01 -11.85
C VAL A 79 -2.44 -0.88 -12.73
N LEU A 80 -2.21 -2.21 -12.82
CA LEU A 80 -3.18 -3.12 -13.44
C LEU A 80 -4.52 -3.11 -12.70
N HIS A 81 -4.51 -3.14 -11.36
CA HIS A 81 -5.74 -2.99 -10.57
C HIS A 81 -6.43 -1.63 -10.80
N VAL A 82 -5.68 -0.53 -10.92
CA VAL A 82 -6.24 0.79 -11.28
C VAL A 82 -6.97 0.74 -12.62
N VAL A 83 -6.34 0.16 -13.65
CA VAL A 83 -6.93 0.02 -14.99
C VAL A 83 -8.19 -0.85 -14.93
N THR A 84 -8.15 -1.96 -14.20
CA THR A 84 -9.31 -2.83 -14.00
C THR A 84 -10.47 -2.10 -13.32
N ARG A 85 -10.19 -1.41 -12.23
CA ARG A 85 -11.19 -0.63 -11.50
C ARG A 85 -11.77 0.48 -12.37
N TYR A 86 -10.94 1.18 -13.14
CA TYR A 86 -11.36 2.19 -14.11
C TYR A 86 -12.37 1.60 -15.11
N HIS A 87 -12.07 0.47 -15.74
CA HIS A 87 -12.98 -0.17 -16.69
C HIS A 87 -14.27 -0.69 -16.03
N GLN A 88 -14.21 -1.22 -14.82
CA GLN A 88 -15.42 -1.62 -14.09
C GLN A 88 -16.31 -0.41 -13.77
N ILE A 89 -15.71 0.74 -13.40
CA ILE A 89 -16.45 1.99 -13.18
C ILE A 89 -17.13 2.45 -14.47
N LEU A 90 -16.44 2.39 -15.62
CA LEU A 90 -17.03 2.73 -16.91
C LEU A 90 -18.18 1.80 -17.30
N ALA A 91 -18.04 0.50 -17.04
CA ALA A 91 -19.07 -0.50 -17.34
C ALA A 91 -20.30 -0.36 -16.44
N ASN A 92 -20.13 0.09 -15.19
CA ASN A 92 -21.24 0.32 -14.26
C ASN A 92 -21.04 1.62 -13.44
N PRO A 93 -21.27 2.80 -14.06
CA PRO A 93 -20.98 4.08 -13.41
C PRO A 93 -21.83 4.36 -12.17
N GLN A 94 -23.01 3.75 -12.07
CA GLN A 94 -24.00 3.97 -11.02
C GLN A 94 -23.86 2.99 -9.84
N ALA A 95 -22.92 2.04 -9.90
CA ALA A 95 -22.67 1.16 -8.76
C ALA A 95 -22.15 1.95 -7.55
N ASN A 96 -22.34 1.37 -6.36
CA ASN A 96 -21.89 1.96 -5.10
C ASN A 96 -20.37 1.77 -4.89
N TRP A 97 -19.59 2.44 -5.74
CA TRP A 97 -18.13 2.46 -5.69
C TRP A 97 -17.63 3.16 -4.42
N VAL A 98 -16.71 2.52 -3.69
CA VAL A 98 -15.92 3.24 -2.68
C VAL A 98 -15.00 4.22 -3.42
N PRO A 99 -15.12 5.54 -3.20
CA PRO A 99 -14.21 6.50 -3.81
C PRO A 99 -12.78 6.21 -3.38
N ARG A 100 -11.83 6.21 -4.32
CA ARG A 100 -10.44 5.83 -4.03
C ARG A 100 -9.46 6.81 -4.66
N THR A 101 -8.46 7.23 -3.88
CA THR A 101 -7.30 7.97 -4.36
C THR A 101 -6.08 7.06 -4.25
N VAL A 102 -5.57 6.58 -5.38
CA VAL A 102 -4.39 5.72 -5.46
C VAL A 102 -3.14 6.59 -5.59
N ILE A 103 -2.24 6.48 -4.61
CA ILE A 103 -1.09 7.35 -4.42
C ILE A 103 0.19 6.55 -4.57
N PHE A 104 0.94 6.86 -5.62
CA PHE A 104 2.27 6.34 -5.87
C PHE A 104 3.31 7.39 -5.50
N ALA A 105 4.44 6.93 -4.96
CA ALA A 105 5.64 7.75 -4.87
C ALA A 105 6.88 6.85 -4.84
N GLY A 106 7.92 7.22 -5.58
CA GLY A 106 9.11 6.42 -5.67
C GLY A 106 10.14 6.98 -6.62
N LYS A 107 11.34 6.42 -6.58
CA LYS A 107 12.41 6.71 -7.53
C LYS A 107 12.85 5.41 -8.19
N ALA A 108 13.10 5.46 -9.48
CA ALA A 108 13.81 4.42 -10.22
C ALA A 108 15.30 4.77 -10.28
N ALA A 109 16.16 3.74 -10.34
CA ALA A 109 17.56 3.96 -10.69
C ALA A 109 17.67 4.49 -12.12
N SER A 110 18.68 5.32 -12.40
CA SER A 110 18.83 6.04 -13.67
C SER A 110 18.84 5.11 -14.90
N ALA A 111 19.54 3.98 -14.79
CA ALA A 111 19.67 2.97 -15.84
C ALA A 111 18.49 1.98 -15.92
N TYR A 112 17.55 2.01 -14.98
CA TYR A 112 16.49 1.00 -14.90
C TYR A 112 15.31 1.37 -15.82
N ARG A 113 15.44 0.98 -17.09
CA ARG A 113 14.46 1.29 -18.16
C ARG A 113 13.04 0.82 -17.82
N MET A 114 12.86 -0.44 -17.44
CA MET A 114 11.53 -1.00 -17.13
C MET A 114 10.86 -0.25 -15.97
N ALA A 115 11.58 0.02 -14.87
CA ALA A 115 11.04 0.80 -13.76
C ALA A 115 10.61 2.23 -14.18
N LYS A 116 11.36 2.88 -15.09
CA LYS A 116 10.99 4.18 -15.66
C LYS A 116 9.77 4.09 -16.57
N GLN A 117 9.64 3.02 -17.36
CA GLN A 117 8.42 2.75 -18.15
C GLN A 117 7.20 2.58 -17.24
N VAL A 118 7.33 1.87 -16.11
CA VAL A 118 6.24 1.75 -15.12
C VAL A 118 5.88 3.10 -14.49
N ILE A 119 6.86 3.94 -14.14
CA ILE A 119 6.57 5.32 -13.68
C ILE A 119 5.77 6.09 -14.75
N ARG A 120 6.20 6.03 -16.03
CA ARG A 120 5.50 6.72 -17.12
C ARG A 120 4.09 6.17 -17.28
N LEU A 121 3.91 4.86 -17.27
CA LEU A 121 2.59 4.19 -17.35
C LEU A 121 1.64 4.69 -16.25
N ILE A 122 2.11 4.78 -15.00
CA ILE A 122 1.27 5.28 -13.91
C ILE A 122 0.81 6.72 -14.18
N ASN A 123 1.70 7.58 -14.69
CA ASN A 123 1.35 8.97 -15.01
C ASN A 123 0.37 9.07 -16.19
N ASP A 124 0.58 8.27 -17.23
CA ASP A 124 -0.28 8.22 -18.42
C ASP A 124 -1.69 7.71 -18.07
N VAL A 125 -1.77 6.63 -17.27
CA VAL A 125 -3.03 6.13 -16.69
C VAL A 125 -3.69 7.21 -15.83
N ALA A 126 -2.92 7.92 -15.00
CA ALA A 126 -3.45 9.00 -14.18
C ALA A 126 -4.02 10.15 -15.02
N GLY A 127 -3.38 10.49 -16.14
CA GLY A 127 -3.86 11.52 -17.08
C GLY A 127 -5.25 11.21 -17.62
N VAL A 128 -5.47 9.97 -18.04
CA VAL A 128 -6.78 9.50 -18.53
C VAL A 128 -7.80 9.42 -17.40
N VAL A 129 -7.49 8.68 -16.32
CA VAL A 129 -8.44 8.41 -15.22
C VAL A 129 -8.88 9.71 -14.52
N ASN A 130 -7.95 10.65 -14.29
CA ASN A 130 -8.27 11.86 -13.54
C ASN A 130 -9.13 12.85 -14.32
N THR A 131 -9.12 12.78 -15.65
CA THR A 131 -9.84 13.70 -16.55
C THR A 131 -11.16 13.12 -17.08
N ASP A 132 -11.40 11.82 -16.90
CA ASP A 132 -12.64 11.19 -17.34
C ASP A 132 -13.85 11.63 -16.48
N PRO A 133 -14.85 12.34 -17.08
CA PRO A 133 -16.03 12.78 -16.36
C PRO A 133 -16.94 11.63 -15.92
N VAL A 134 -16.92 10.49 -16.63
CA VAL A 134 -17.65 9.27 -16.26
C VAL A 134 -17.04 8.64 -15.02
N VAL A 135 -15.78 8.90 -14.67
CA VAL A 135 -15.17 8.46 -13.40
C VAL A 135 -15.37 9.49 -12.29
N GLY A 136 -15.15 10.77 -12.59
CA GLY A 136 -15.28 11.86 -11.62
C GLY A 136 -14.37 11.67 -10.40
N ASN A 137 -14.96 11.66 -9.20
CA ASN A 137 -14.24 11.49 -7.92
C ASN A 137 -14.22 10.04 -7.42
N ARG A 138 -14.79 9.07 -8.17
CA ARG A 138 -14.80 7.65 -7.74
C ARG A 138 -13.41 7.02 -7.80
N LEU A 139 -12.54 7.50 -8.68
CA LEU A 139 -11.15 7.07 -8.77
C LEU A 139 -10.26 8.26 -9.14
N LYS A 140 -9.20 8.47 -8.36
CA LYS A 140 -8.09 9.37 -8.69
C LYS A 140 -6.78 8.61 -8.57
N VAL A 141 -5.81 8.98 -9.40
CA VAL A 141 -4.46 8.40 -9.40
C VAL A 141 -3.46 9.54 -9.31
N VAL A 142 -2.51 9.44 -8.40
CA VAL A 142 -1.52 10.50 -8.16
C VAL A 142 -0.14 9.88 -8.06
N PHE A 143 0.81 10.43 -8.82
CA PHE A 143 2.23 10.12 -8.64
C PHE A 143 2.93 11.34 -8.02
N LEU A 144 3.31 11.23 -6.75
CA LEU A 144 4.00 12.31 -6.06
C LEU A 144 5.51 12.31 -6.41
N PRO A 145 6.05 13.41 -6.96
CA PRO A 145 7.43 13.45 -7.42
C PRO A 145 8.43 13.53 -6.26
N ASN A 146 9.66 13.10 -6.53
CA ASN A 146 10.81 13.24 -5.64
C ASN A 146 10.56 12.73 -4.19
N TYR A 147 10.10 11.47 -4.08
CA TYR A 147 9.91 10.81 -2.79
C TYR A 147 11.17 10.86 -1.92
N ARG A 148 10.99 11.29 -0.67
CA ARG A 148 12.01 11.55 0.35
C ARG A 148 11.35 11.56 1.73
N VAL A 149 12.15 11.60 2.80
CA VAL A 149 11.67 11.53 4.19
C VAL A 149 10.59 12.58 4.50
N THR A 150 10.84 13.86 4.17
CA THR A 150 9.86 14.95 4.38
C THR A 150 8.50 14.68 3.71
N LEU A 151 8.51 14.06 2.53
CA LEU A 151 7.26 13.72 1.84
C LEU A 151 6.60 12.49 2.49
N ALA A 152 7.39 11.52 2.95
CA ALA A 152 6.90 10.36 3.68
C ALA A 152 6.17 10.76 4.97
N GLU A 153 6.66 11.79 5.69
CA GLU A 153 6.02 12.34 6.89
C GLU A 153 4.62 12.91 6.63
N LEU A 154 4.31 13.32 5.39
CA LEU A 154 2.97 13.73 4.99
C LEU A 154 2.11 12.55 4.54
N ILE A 155 2.69 11.62 3.77
CA ILE A 155 1.97 10.51 3.16
C ILE A 155 1.57 9.46 4.21
N ILE A 156 2.50 9.04 5.06
CA ILE A 156 2.31 7.91 5.97
C ILE A 156 1.12 8.13 6.93
N PRO A 157 0.98 9.29 7.61
CA PRO A 157 -0.15 9.53 8.51
C PRO A 157 -1.50 9.60 7.79
N ALA A 158 -1.51 9.89 6.49
CA ALA A 158 -2.72 10.06 5.68
C ALA A 158 -3.21 8.78 5.01
N ALA A 159 -2.39 7.74 4.91
CA ALA A 159 -2.79 6.49 4.26
C ALA A 159 -3.89 5.76 5.03
N ASP A 160 -4.90 5.30 4.31
CA ASP A 160 -5.89 4.35 4.82
C ASP A 160 -5.42 2.92 4.56
N LEU A 161 -4.97 2.64 3.33
CA LEU A 161 -4.47 1.33 2.91
C LEU A 161 -2.99 1.42 2.53
N SER A 162 -2.21 0.43 2.96
CA SER A 162 -0.77 0.34 2.69
C SER A 162 -0.45 -0.84 1.76
N GLU A 163 0.04 -0.55 0.56
CA GLU A 163 0.37 -1.54 -0.47
C GLU A 163 1.76 -2.16 -0.25
N GLN A 164 1.77 -3.38 0.28
CA GLN A 164 2.95 -4.16 0.62
C GLN A 164 3.04 -5.44 -0.23
N ILE A 165 2.97 -5.23 -1.53
CA ILE A 165 2.66 -6.27 -2.51
C ILE A 165 3.88 -6.84 -3.23
N SER A 166 5.05 -6.92 -2.58
CA SER A 166 6.22 -7.53 -3.21
C SER A 166 5.97 -9.02 -3.54
N THR A 167 6.63 -9.61 -4.54
CA THR A 167 6.53 -11.07 -4.77
C THR A 167 7.03 -11.82 -3.54
N ALA A 168 6.34 -12.84 -3.07
CA ALA A 168 6.75 -13.58 -1.87
C ALA A 168 8.17 -14.15 -2.02
N GLY A 169 8.99 -14.00 -0.98
CA GLY A 169 10.41 -14.36 -0.95
C GLY A 169 11.37 -13.30 -1.51
N THR A 170 10.92 -12.06 -1.76
CA THR A 170 11.79 -11.01 -2.34
C THR A 170 12.05 -9.82 -1.42
N GLU A 171 11.17 -9.54 -0.46
CA GLU A 171 11.36 -8.51 0.56
C GLU A 171 11.92 -9.14 1.84
N ALA A 172 13.16 -8.84 2.19
CA ALA A 172 13.79 -9.38 3.41
C ALA A 172 13.09 -8.92 4.70
N SER A 173 12.53 -7.70 4.70
CA SER A 173 11.82 -7.13 5.85
C SER A 173 10.86 -6.05 5.37
N GLY A 174 11.39 -4.85 5.11
CA GLY A 174 10.60 -3.66 4.82
C GLY A 174 10.26 -2.90 6.10
N THR A 175 10.54 -1.60 6.13
CA THR A 175 10.23 -0.72 7.28
C THR A 175 9.11 0.28 6.97
N GLY A 176 8.69 0.37 5.71
CA GLY A 176 7.57 1.21 5.31
C GLY A 176 6.24 0.70 5.86
N ASN A 177 6.00 -0.61 5.76
CA ASN A 177 4.85 -1.30 6.34
C ASN A 177 4.69 -1.03 7.84
N MET A 178 5.77 -1.11 8.62
CA MET A 178 5.78 -0.82 10.06
C MET A 178 5.28 0.61 10.34
N LYS A 179 5.80 1.60 9.59
CA LYS A 179 5.40 3.01 9.73
C LYS A 179 3.93 3.22 9.38
N PHE A 180 3.45 2.57 8.33
CA PHE A 180 2.06 2.63 7.91
C PHE A 180 1.11 2.02 8.93
N ALA A 181 1.39 0.81 9.41
CA ALA A 181 0.60 0.14 10.43
C ALA A 181 0.55 0.95 11.73
N LEU A 182 1.71 1.49 12.18
CA LEU A 182 1.79 2.35 13.36
C LEU A 182 1.00 3.66 13.22
N ASN A 183 0.85 4.17 11.99
CA ASN A 183 0.04 5.33 11.68
C ASN A 183 -1.41 4.98 11.31
N GLY A 184 -1.82 3.74 11.53
CA GLY A 184 -3.20 3.30 11.39
C GLY A 184 -3.67 3.02 9.96
N ALA A 185 -2.75 2.80 9.02
CA ALA A 185 -3.10 2.25 7.71
C ALA A 185 -3.20 0.73 7.80
N LEU A 186 -4.27 0.14 7.26
CA LEU A 186 -4.39 -1.31 7.14
C LEU A 186 -3.49 -1.81 6.01
N THR A 187 -2.85 -2.95 6.19
CA THR A 187 -1.94 -3.50 5.19
C THR A 187 -2.69 -4.40 4.21
N ILE A 188 -2.47 -4.19 2.91
CA ILE A 188 -2.72 -5.20 1.88
C ILE A 188 -1.37 -5.68 1.36
N GLY A 189 -1.12 -6.98 1.40
CA GLY A 189 0.21 -7.47 1.12
C GLY A 189 0.30 -8.97 0.92
N THR A 190 1.44 -9.37 0.38
CA THR A 190 1.83 -10.78 0.33
C THR A 190 2.37 -11.24 1.67
N TRP A 191 2.46 -12.56 1.83
CA TRP A 191 3.11 -13.21 2.96
C TRP A 191 4.63 -13.21 2.78
N ASP A 192 5.22 -12.04 2.97
CA ASP A 192 6.63 -11.78 2.74
C ASP A 192 7.20 -10.74 3.71
N GLY A 193 8.48 -10.86 4.03
CA GLY A 193 9.20 -9.95 4.93
C GLY A 193 8.44 -9.65 6.22
N ALA A 194 8.44 -8.38 6.63
CA ALA A 194 7.81 -7.94 7.88
C ALA A 194 6.27 -7.95 7.80
N ASN A 195 5.63 -8.26 6.66
CA ASN A 195 4.17 -8.47 6.64
C ASN A 195 3.78 -9.72 7.43
N ILE A 196 4.66 -10.73 7.50
CA ILE A 196 4.46 -11.95 8.28
C ILE A 196 4.41 -11.59 9.77
N GLU A 197 5.45 -10.89 10.25
CA GLU A 197 5.51 -10.42 11.64
C GLU A 197 4.32 -9.51 11.98
N ILE A 198 3.93 -8.59 11.07
CA ILE A 198 2.76 -7.74 11.28
C ILE A 198 1.50 -8.61 11.42
N ALA A 199 1.29 -9.58 10.52
CA ALA A 199 0.13 -10.47 10.57
C ALA A 199 0.07 -11.27 11.88
N GLU A 200 1.20 -11.72 12.40
CA GLU A 200 1.30 -12.42 13.69
C GLU A 200 0.92 -11.53 14.88
N HIS A 201 1.27 -10.24 14.85
CA HIS A 201 0.98 -9.31 15.94
C HIS A 201 -0.44 -8.71 15.88
N VAL A 202 -0.92 -8.38 14.68
CA VAL A 202 -2.24 -7.76 14.48
C VAL A 202 -3.36 -8.80 14.37
N GLY A 203 -3.04 -10.04 13.99
CA GLY A 203 -3.97 -11.11 13.68
C GLY A 203 -4.53 -11.02 12.25
N LEU A 204 -4.79 -12.17 11.63
CA LEU A 204 -5.21 -12.29 10.23
C LEU A 204 -6.53 -11.58 9.89
N ASP A 205 -7.38 -11.30 10.88
CA ASP A 205 -8.63 -10.56 10.68
C ASP A 205 -8.42 -9.06 10.48
N ASN A 206 -7.23 -8.54 10.82
CA ASN A 206 -6.89 -7.11 10.81
C ASN A 206 -5.84 -6.74 9.74
N ILE A 207 -5.60 -7.64 8.77
CA ILE A 207 -4.68 -7.46 7.65
C ILE A 207 -5.22 -8.16 6.39
N PHE A 208 -4.97 -7.59 5.21
CA PHE A 208 -5.41 -8.12 3.93
C PHE A 208 -4.29 -8.89 3.23
N ILE A 209 -4.09 -10.15 3.63
CA ILE A 209 -3.11 -11.03 2.99
C ILE A 209 -3.69 -11.68 1.73
N PHE A 210 -2.90 -11.72 0.66
CA PHE A 210 -3.23 -12.36 -0.61
C PHE A 210 -1.99 -12.99 -1.28
N GLY A 211 -2.24 -13.71 -2.37
CA GLY A 211 -1.23 -14.19 -3.31
C GLY A 211 -0.52 -15.46 -2.85
N ASN A 212 0.36 -15.94 -3.73
CA ASN A 212 1.15 -17.14 -3.51
C ASN A 212 2.16 -16.92 -2.37
N ARG A 213 2.35 -17.98 -1.58
CA ARG A 213 3.45 -18.10 -0.61
C ARG A 213 4.78 -18.36 -1.33
N THR A 214 5.89 -18.18 -0.63
CA THR A 214 7.25 -18.33 -1.20
C THR A 214 7.49 -19.70 -1.84
N ASP A 215 7.01 -20.77 -1.20
CA ASP A 215 7.08 -22.14 -1.71
C ASP A 215 6.23 -22.32 -2.97
N GLN A 216 5.01 -21.77 -3.00
CA GLN A 216 4.13 -21.79 -4.18
C GLN A 216 4.70 -21.00 -5.36
N VAL A 217 5.35 -19.85 -5.11
CA VAL A 217 6.06 -19.08 -6.15
C VAL A 217 7.20 -19.91 -6.75
N ALA A 218 7.97 -20.60 -5.91
CA ALA A 218 9.05 -21.48 -6.36
C ALA A 218 8.50 -22.68 -7.15
N GLU A 219 7.42 -23.28 -6.69
CA GLU A 219 6.75 -24.41 -7.34
C GLU A 219 6.22 -24.05 -8.73
N LEU A 220 5.53 -22.91 -8.86
CA LEU A 220 5.04 -22.42 -10.16
C LEU A 220 6.20 -22.24 -11.14
N ARG A 221 7.31 -21.66 -10.68
CA ARG A 221 8.50 -21.46 -11.52
C ARG A 221 9.11 -22.81 -11.93
N ALA A 222 9.25 -23.75 -11.00
CA ALA A 222 9.82 -25.08 -11.26
C ALA A 222 8.99 -25.89 -12.27
N HIS A 223 7.67 -25.72 -12.28
CA HIS A 223 6.75 -26.42 -13.19
C HIS A 223 6.54 -25.68 -14.53
N GLY A 224 7.40 -24.71 -14.86
CA GLY A 224 7.35 -24.01 -16.14
C GLY A 224 6.19 -23.03 -16.24
N TYR A 225 6.07 -22.13 -15.24
CA TYR A 225 5.12 -21.02 -15.20
C TYR A 225 4.83 -20.41 -16.58
N GLN A 226 3.54 -20.36 -16.96
CA GLN A 226 3.07 -19.82 -18.25
C GLN A 226 2.16 -18.60 -18.02
N PRO A 227 2.68 -17.37 -18.07
CA PRO A 227 1.91 -16.16 -17.79
C PRO A 227 0.69 -16.01 -18.71
N ARG A 228 0.82 -16.37 -19.99
CA ARG A 228 -0.27 -16.31 -20.98
C ARG A 228 -1.52 -17.07 -20.55
N ARG A 229 -1.38 -18.19 -19.81
CA ARG A 229 -2.56 -18.94 -19.33
C ARG A 229 -3.41 -18.12 -18.37
N TYR A 230 -2.79 -17.31 -17.51
CA TYR A 230 -3.53 -16.43 -16.59
C TYR A 230 -4.25 -15.33 -17.36
N TYR A 231 -3.58 -14.74 -18.35
CA TYR A 231 -4.16 -13.75 -19.24
C TYR A 231 -5.34 -14.30 -20.05
N ASP A 232 -5.20 -15.47 -20.67
CA ASP A 232 -6.25 -16.05 -21.54
C ASP A 232 -7.49 -16.50 -20.76
N ASN A 233 -7.33 -16.85 -19.47
CA ASN A 233 -8.42 -17.36 -18.63
C ASN A 233 -9.02 -16.31 -17.68
N ASN A 234 -8.58 -15.05 -17.70
CA ASN A 234 -9.13 -13.98 -16.87
C ASN A 234 -9.49 -12.76 -17.71
N TYR A 235 -10.80 -12.54 -17.90
CA TYR A 235 -11.33 -11.46 -18.73
C TYR A 235 -10.91 -10.05 -18.23
N GLU A 236 -10.92 -9.83 -16.92
CA GLU A 236 -10.55 -8.53 -16.34
C GLU A 236 -9.05 -8.25 -16.55
N LEU A 237 -8.21 -9.26 -16.32
CA LEU A 237 -6.77 -9.16 -16.57
C LEU A 237 -6.47 -8.92 -18.05
N LYS A 238 -7.11 -9.71 -18.92
CA LYS A 238 -6.99 -9.57 -20.38
C LYS A 238 -7.32 -8.17 -20.82
N THR A 239 -8.47 -7.65 -20.37
CA THR A 239 -8.89 -6.28 -20.67
C THR A 239 -7.87 -5.26 -20.21
N ALA A 240 -7.36 -5.37 -18.98
CA ALA A 240 -6.38 -4.41 -18.46
C ALA A 240 -5.07 -4.41 -19.28
N ILE A 241 -4.55 -5.58 -19.64
CA ILE A 241 -3.34 -5.70 -20.46
C ILE A 241 -3.60 -5.21 -21.89
N ASP A 242 -4.72 -5.58 -22.50
CA ASP A 242 -5.05 -5.20 -23.88
C ASP A 242 -5.21 -3.68 -24.03
N ARG A 243 -5.81 -3.02 -23.03
CA ARG A 243 -5.97 -1.55 -23.01
C ARG A 243 -4.65 -0.80 -22.78
N ILE A 244 -3.69 -1.43 -22.13
CA ILE A 244 -2.33 -0.88 -22.06
C ILE A 244 -1.61 -1.09 -23.40
N ALA A 245 -1.77 -2.28 -24.00
CA ALA A 245 -1.10 -2.65 -25.25
C ALA A 245 -1.62 -1.92 -26.49
N ASP A 246 -2.91 -1.59 -26.53
CA ASP A 246 -3.57 -0.91 -27.66
C ASP A 246 -3.38 0.62 -27.66
N GLY A 247 -2.73 1.16 -26.63
CA GLY A 247 -2.44 2.57 -26.52
C GLY A 247 -3.55 3.41 -25.90
N ALA A 248 -4.54 2.83 -25.21
CA ALA A 248 -5.62 3.58 -24.56
C ALA A 248 -5.13 4.70 -23.62
N PHE A 249 -3.95 4.52 -23.02
CA PHE A 249 -3.32 5.47 -22.11
C PHE A 249 -2.20 6.30 -22.75
N SER A 250 -1.85 6.02 -24.01
CA SER A 250 -0.81 6.72 -24.76
C SER A 250 -1.19 6.87 -26.24
N PRO A 251 -2.28 7.58 -26.58
CA PRO A 251 -2.84 7.60 -27.93
C PRO A 251 -1.88 8.17 -29.00
N GLU A 252 -0.96 9.04 -28.61
CA GLU A 252 0.08 9.60 -29.50
C GLU A 252 1.21 8.61 -29.80
N GLU A 253 1.42 7.63 -28.93
CA GLU A 253 2.41 6.56 -29.09
C GLU A 253 1.77 5.21 -28.68
N PRO A 254 0.86 4.63 -29.48
CA PRO A 254 0.09 3.45 -29.05
C PRO A 254 0.95 2.24 -28.67
N GLN A 255 2.14 2.14 -29.25
CA GLN A 255 3.08 1.05 -29.02
C GLN A 255 4.00 1.27 -27.79
N ARG A 256 3.88 2.40 -27.08
CA ARG A 256 4.78 2.83 -26.00
C ARG A 256 4.99 1.76 -24.90
N TYR A 257 3.96 0.97 -24.61
CA TYR A 257 3.96 -0.01 -23.53
C TYR A 257 4.05 -1.47 -23.97
N GLN A 258 4.36 -1.73 -25.24
CA GLN A 258 4.54 -3.09 -25.75
C GLN A 258 5.60 -3.87 -24.96
N ASP A 259 6.74 -3.25 -24.63
CA ASP A 259 7.79 -3.86 -23.81
C ASP A 259 7.25 -4.32 -22.44
N VAL A 260 6.39 -3.50 -21.81
CA VAL A 260 5.80 -3.79 -20.49
C VAL A 260 4.83 -4.97 -20.59
N THR A 261 3.95 -4.95 -21.59
CA THR A 261 2.96 -6.01 -21.78
C THR A 261 3.61 -7.31 -22.27
N ALA A 262 4.65 -7.24 -23.10
CA ALA A 262 5.43 -8.39 -23.52
C ALA A 262 6.14 -9.02 -22.32
N ALA A 263 6.78 -8.22 -21.45
CA ALA A 263 7.40 -8.73 -20.24
C ALA A 263 6.41 -9.52 -19.35
N LEU A 264 5.17 -9.02 -19.20
CA LEU A 264 4.08 -9.71 -18.48
C LEU A 264 3.60 -10.99 -19.16
N LEU A 265 3.51 -11.03 -20.48
CA LEU A 265 2.94 -12.18 -21.18
C LEU A 265 3.98 -13.27 -21.50
N GLU A 266 5.25 -12.91 -21.60
CA GLU A 266 6.32 -13.83 -22.00
C GLU A 266 7.07 -14.40 -20.81
N SER A 267 7.42 -13.56 -19.82
CA SER A 267 8.28 -13.99 -18.71
C SER A 267 7.60 -13.91 -17.35
N ASP A 268 6.98 -12.76 -17.04
CA ASP A 268 6.45 -12.37 -15.73
C ASP A 268 7.23 -13.00 -14.56
N TYR A 269 8.53 -12.69 -14.51
CA TYR A 269 9.45 -13.30 -13.55
C TYR A 269 8.99 -13.17 -12.09
N TYR A 270 8.29 -12.08 -11.79
CA TYR A 270 7.75 -11.73 -10.47
C TYR A 270 6.29 -12.19 -10.26
N GLN A 271 5.74 -12.99 -11.19
CA GLN A 271 4.46 -13.68 -11.11
C GLN A 271 3.28 -12.75 -10.77
N LEU A 272 3.27 -11.55 -11.37
CA LEU A 272 2.19 -10.58 -11.24
C LEU A 272 0.85 -11.20 -11.68
N LEU A 273 0.83 -11.94 -12.79
CA LEU A 273 -0.39 -12.52 -13.36
C LEU A 273 -0.92 -13.69 -12.53
N ALA A 274 -0.02 -14.39 -11.81
CA ALA A 274 -0.40 -15.47 -10.90
C ALA A 274 -1.16 -14.95 -9.67
N ASP A 275 -0.73 -13.81 -9.13
CA ASP A 275 -1.33 -13.19 -7.94
C ASP A 275 -2.49 -12.24 -8.26
N TYR A 276 -2.68 -11.88 -9.54
CA TYR A 276 -3.61 -10.84 -9.96
C TYR A 276 -5.04 -11.07 -9.47
N ASP A 277 -5.62 -12.26 -9.70
CA ASP A 277 -7.02 -12.51 -9.36
C ASP A 277 -7.26 -12.42 -7.84
N ASP A 278 -6.34 -12.98 -7.05
CA ASP A 278 -6.44 -12.91 -5.59
C ASP A 278 -6.22 -11.49 -5.04
N TYR A 279 -5.33 -10.72 -5.68
CA TYR A 279 -5.17 -9.30 -5.38
C TYR A 279 -6.46 -8.52 -5.62
N ILE A 280 -7.12 -8.70 -6.78
CA ILE A 280 -8.39 -8.03 -7.11
C ILE A 280 -9.49 -8.45 -6.12
N ARG A 281 -9.63 -9.74 -5.79
CA ARG A 281 -10.59 -10.19 -4.77
C ARG A 281 -10.31 -9.59 -3.40
N THR A 282 -9.05 -9.47 -3.02
CA THR A 282 -8.66 -8.88 -1.74
C THR A 282 -8.93 -7.38 -1.71
N GLN A 283 -8.73 -6.67 -2.83
CA GLN A 283 -9.12 -5.27 -2.96
C GLN A 283 -10.64 -5.05 -2.83
N ARG A 284 -11.46 -6.02 -3.28
CA ARG A 284 -12.92 -5.99 -3.03
C ARG A 284 -13.24 -6.13 -1.53
N ARG A 285 -12.53 -7.00 -0.81
CA ARG A 285 -12.66 -7.12 0.67
C ARG A 285 -12.29 -5.83 1.39
N VAL A 286 -11.29 -5.10 0.90
CA VAL A 286 -10.94 -3.75 1.39
C VAL A 286 -12.13 -2.80 1.24
N ASP A 287 -12.74 -2.74 0.05
CA ASP A 287 -13.93 -1.89 -0.18
C ASP A 287 -15.08 -2.25 0.77
N ASP A 288 -15.33 -3.55 0.98
CA ASP A 288 -16.40 -4.03 1.87
C ASP A 288 -16.16 -3.66 3.35
N LEU A 289 -14.90 -3.66 3.80
CA LEU A 289 -14.56 -3.18 5.13
C LEU A 289 -14.66 -1.66 5.23
N TYR A 290 -14.18 -0.92 4.23
CA TYR A 290 -14.15 0.55 4.28
C TYR A 290 -15.55 1.16 4.35
N ARG A 291 -16.57 0.49 3.80
CA ARG A 291 -17.98 0.87 3.94
C ARG A 291 -18.50 0.79 5.39
N ARG A 292 -17.77 0.16 6.30
CA ARG A 292 -18.12 -0.02 7.72
C ARG A 292 -17.14 0.79 8.59
N PRO A 293 -17.32 2.11 8.70
CA PRO A 293 -16.32 3.02 9.25
C PRO A 293 -15.93 2.73 10.71
N SER A 294 -16.86 2.25 11.54
CA SER A 294 -16.56 1.86 12.92
C SER A 294 -15.69 0.59 12.96
N GLU A 295 -15.94 -0.37 12.08
CA GLU A 295 -15.17 -1.61 12.02
C GLU A 295 -13.78 -1.35 11.42
N TRP A 296 -13.68 -0.51 10.38
CA TRP A 296 -12.40 -0.04 9.87
C TRP A 296 -11.56 0.64 10.97
N ALA A 297 -12.17 1.57 11.72
CA ALA A 297 -11.50 2.25 12.83
C ALA A 297 -11.05 1.30 13.94
N ARG A 298 -11.88 0.31 14.29
CA ARG A 298 -11.53 -0.75 15.23
C ARG A 298 -10.26 -1.49 14.79
N GLN A 299 -10.22 -1.96 13.53
CA GLN A 299 -9.04 -2.66 12.99
C GLN A 299 -7.80 -1.75 12.92
N THR A 300 -7.99 -0.47 12.58
CA THR A 300 -6.93 0.54 12.62
C THR A 300 -6.33 0.67 14.02
N ILE A 301 -7.16 0.74 15.06
CA ILE A 301 -6.68 0.85 16.46
C ILE A 301 -5.93 -0.42 16.85
N LEU A 302 -6.44 -1.59 16.49
CA LEU A 302 -5.76 -2.86 16.79
C LEU A 302 -4.40 -2.98 16.10
N ASN A 303 -4.26 -2.47 14.88
CA ASN A 303 -2.97 -2.37 14.20
C ASN A 303 -2.01 -1.48 15.00
N ILE A 304 -2.42 -0.23 15.32
CA ILE A 304 -1.60 0.69 16.11
C ILE A 304 -1.15 0.05 17.43
N ALA A 305 -2.07 -0.59 18.15
CA ALA A 305 -1.82 -1.20 19.45
C ALA A 305 -0.86 -2.39 19.39
N ALA A 306 -0.75 -3.04 18.24
CA ALA A 306 0.10 -4.21 18.03
C ALA A 306 1.51 -3.86 17.51
N MET A 307 1.80 -2.57 17.27
CA MET A 307 3.08 -2.16 16.66
C MET A 307 4.25 -2.00 17.62
N GLY A 308 4.06 -2.26 18.92
CA GLY A 308 5.10 -2.04 19.94
C GLY A 308 6.43 -2.73 19.67
N SER A 309 6.38 -3.97 19.17
CA SER A 309 7.55 -4.79 18.85
C SER A 309 8.38 -4.24 17.69
N PHE A 310 7.82 -3.36 16.86
CA PHE A 310 8.50 -2.80 15.68
C PHE A 310 9.26 -1.50 15.97
N SER A 311 9.44 -1.13 17.25
CA SER A 311 10.31 -0.03 17.64
C SER A 311 11.77 -0.35 17.34
N SER A 312 12.49 0.61 16.75
CA SER A 312 13.95 0.51 16.62
C SER A 312 14.66 0.39 17.96
N ASP A 313 14.06 0.88 19.06
CA ASP A 313 14.65 0.77 20.40
C ASP A 313 14.77 -0.69 20.84
N ARG A 314 13.85 -1.55 20.40
CA ARG A 314 13.95 -3.00 20.61
C ARG A 314 15.16 -3.55 19.85
N THR A 315 15.23 -3.27 18.54
CA THR A 315 16.34 -3.74 17.69
C THR A 315 17.71 -3.27 18.21
N ILE A 316 17.84 -1.99 18.61
CA ILE A 316 19.10 -1.47 19.16
C ILE A 316 19.47 -2.19 20.46
N ARG A 317 18.49 -2.52 21.31
CA ARG A 317 18.73 -3.26 22.55
C ARG A 317 19.19 -4.69 22.29
N GLU A 318 18.52 -5.41 21.40
CA GLU A 318 18.91 -6.77 20.98
C GLU A 318 20.33 -6.77 20.40
N TYR A 319 20.67 -5.81 19.53
CA TYR A 319 22.03 -5.66 19.02
C TYR A 319 23.06 -5.34 20.12
N ALA A 320 22.71 -4.46 21.05
CA ALA A 320 23.59 -4.09 22.16
C ALA A 320 23.90 -5.28 23.06
N ASP A 321 22.88 -6.07 23.40
CA ASP A 321 22.98 -7.19 24.33
C ASP A 321 23.59 -8.44 23.67
N GLU A 322 23.17 -8.79 22.45
CA GLU A 322 23.50 -10.08 21.83
C GLU A 322 24.71 -10.04 20.90
N ILE A 323 25.03 -8.87 20.32
CA ILE A 323 26.09 -8.74 19.30
C ILE A 323 27.23 -7.84 19.76
N TRP A 324 26.92 -6.62 20.21
CA TRP A 324 27.94 -5.63 20.56
C TRP A 324 28.51 -5.84 21.98
N GLY A 325 27.73 -6.44 22.88
CA GLY A 325 28.12 -6.63 24.28
C GLY A 325 28.33 -5.31 25.03
N VAL A 326 27.52 -4.29 24.72
CA VAL A 326 27.63 -2.95 25.30
C VAL A 326 26.50 -2.69 26.30
N GLN A 327 26.76 -1.82 27.27
CA GLN A 327 25.77 -1.39 28.27
C GLN A 327 25.61 0.14 28.23
N PRO A 328 24.43 0.68 28.61
CA PRO A 328 24.24 2.12 28.71
C PRO A 328 25.27 2.76 29.66
N LEU A 329 25.95 3.81 29.18
CA LEU A 329 26.98 4.52 29.97
C LEU A 329 26.40 5.31 31.15
N PHE A 330 25.14 5.73 31.04
CA PHE A 330 24.39 6.40 32.09
C PHE A 330 23.12 5.59 32.34
N GLY A 331 22.96 5.04 33.55
CA GLY A 331 21.70 4.42 33.97
C GLY A 331 20.57 5.46 34.05
N ASN A 332 19.31 5.00 34.04
CA ASN A 332 18.07 5.80 34.11
C ASN A 332 18.14 6.95 35.13
N GLN A 333 18.72 8.09 34.76
CA GLN A 333 18.47 9.35 35.43
C GLN A 333 17.22 9.95 34.80
N PRO A 334 16.25 10.41 35.60
CA PRO A 334 15.10 11.13 35.06
C PRO A 334 15.64 12.29 34.22
N ALA A 335 15.14 12.43 32.99
CA ALA A 335 15.38 13.63 32.21
C ALA A 335 14.89 14.82 33.05
N THR A 336 15.80 15.74 33.35
CA THR A 336 15.53 16.94 34.17
C THR A 336 14.63 17.92 33.45
#